data_AF-A0A3Q3DA69-F1
#
_entry.id   AF-A0A3Q3DA69-F1
#
_cell.length_a   1.000
_cell.length_b   1.000
_cell.length_c   1.000
_cell.angle_alpha   90.00
_cell.angle_beta   90.00
_cell.angle_gamma   90.00
#
_symmetry.space_group_name_H-M   'P 1'
#
loop_
_entity.id
_entity.type
_entity.pdbx_description
1 polymer ?
#
loop_
_entity_poly.entity_id
_entity_poly.type
_entity_poly.pdbx_seq_one_letter_code
_entity_poly.pdbx_strand_id
1 'polypeptide(L)'
;LSATEGPRVTQCYAEAERRYLAIKEEVKSRAALLDEAVSQSAQFHDKMDPLLETLEAAVQRLRQPPPVAAEVEKIREQLAEHRAQGLELDKLLPSFSALCARGEELISRAAHDDPAAQAVHSRLLRLRSLWDEIRQRAEERESKLNDVLDLASKFWADMAALLSTLRDSQDIVKELEDPGVDPSLIKQQIEAAEAIKAETDGLREELEFVRTLGADLIFACGETEKPEVKKTIDEALPFSRHTLSKLQTLQ
;
A
#
# COMPACT_ATOMS: atom_id res chain seq x y z
N LEU A 1 89.10 9.95 15.74
CA LEU A 1 88.30 9.05 14.88
C LEU A 1 89.16 8.72 13.68
N SER A 2 89.40 7.45 13.42
CA SER A 2 90.20 7.02 12.26
C SER A 2 89.52 7.43 10.94
N ALA A 3 90.28 7.50 9.84
CA ALA A 3 89.78 7.90 8.52
C ALA A 3 88.60 7.04 8.01
N THR A 4 88.39 5.85 8.59
CA THR A 4 87.33 4.89 8.24
C THR A 4 86.13 4.91 9.18
N GLU A 5 86.25 5.47 10.39
CA GLU A 5 85.17 5.51 11.39
C GLU A 5 84.14 6.62 11.12
N GLY A 6 84.60 7.81 10.70
CA GLY A 6 83.73 8.94 10.41
C GLY A 6 82.65 8.63 9.35
N PRO A 7 83.03 8.15 8.15
CA PRO A 7 82.07 7.79 7.10
C PRO A 7 81.07 6.69 7.52
N ARG A 8 81.53 5.70 8.31
CA ARG A 8 80.67 4.62 8.82
C ARG A 8 79.62 5.13 9.82
N VAL A 9 80.00 6.06 10.70
CA VAL A 9 79.07 6.68 11.66
C VAL A 9 78.05 7.55 10.93
N THR A 10 78.47 8.34 9.94
CA THR A 10 77.55 9.14 9.11
C THR A 10 76.56 8.25 8.33
N GLN A 11 77.03 7.14 7.78
CA GLN A 11 76.17 6.18 7.09
C GLN A 11 75.15 5.53 8.04
N CYS A 12 75.57 5.12 9.24
CA CYS A 12 74.68 4.55 10.26
C CYS A 12 73.60 5.56 10.69
N TYR A 13 73.98 6.82 10.89
CA TYR A 13 73.05 7.89 11.22
C TYR A 13 72.03 8.13 10.10
N ALA A 14 72.49 8.22 8.84
CA ALA A 14 71.60 8.42 7.70
C ALA A 14 70.62 7.25 7.50
N GLU A 15 71.04 6.01 7.79
CA GLU A 15 70.16 4.85 7.74
C GLU A 15 69.13 4.86 8.89
N ALA A 16 69.56 5.22 10.11
CA ALA A 16 68.67 5.39 11.25
C ALA A 16 67.64 6.50 11.00
N GLU A 17 68.06 7.64 10.43
CA GLU A 17 67.19 8.76 10.07
C GLU A 17 66.17 8.34 9.00
N ARG A 18 66.59 7.61 7.95
CA ARG A 18 65.67 7.08 6.93
C ARG A 18 64.62 6.15 7.54
N ARG A 19 65.05 5.23 8.43
CA ARG A 19 64.12 4.32 9.14
C ARG A 19 63.16 5.09 10.04
N TYR A 20 63.64 6.08 10.77
CA TYR A 20 62.82 6.96 11.60
C TYR A 20 61.74 7.67 10.78
N LEU A 21 62.11 8.26 9.64
CA LEU A 21 61.17 8.95 8.74
C LEU A 21 60.13 7.98 8.17
N ALA A 22 60.54 6.78 7.74
CA ALA A 22 59.61 5.76 7.23
C ALA A 22 58.60 5.33 8.30
N ILE A 23 59.05 5.06 9.52
CA ILE A 23 58.17 4.70 10.65
C ILE A 23 57.22 5.86 10.97
N LYS A 24 57.72 7.10 10.97
CA LYS A 24 56.91 8.29 11.25
C LYS A 24 55.77 8.44 10.24
N GLU A 25 56.04 8.26 8.94
CA GLU A 25 55.00 8.34 7.91
C GLU A 25 54.03 7.16 7.99
N GLU A 26 54.50 5.95 8.28
CA GLU A 26 53.63 4.79 8.49
C GLU A 26 52.69 4.98 9.68
N VAL A 27 53.20 5.49 10.81
CA VAL A 27 52.39 5.78 12.00
C VAL A 27 51.34 6.85 11.71
N LYS A 28 51.70 7.90 10.97
CA LYS A 28 50.73 8.94 10.55
C LYS A 28 49.64 8.37 9.66
N SER A 29 50.02 7.57 8.64
CA SER A 29 49.08 6.90 7.75
C SER A 29 48.11 6.01 8.53
N ARG A 30 48.64 5.20 9.44
CA ARG A 30 47.85 4.32 10.30
C ARG A 30 46.94 5.08 11.26
N ALA A 31 47.39 6.20 11.82
CA ALA A 31 46.56 7.04 12.66
C ALA A 31 45.36 7.60 11.88
N ALA A 32 45.59 8.12 10.66
CA ALA A 32 44.52 8.62 9.81
C ALA A 32 43.48 7.54 9.45
N LEU A 33 43.94 6.32 9.13
CA LEU A 33 43.05 5.19 8.85
C LEU A 33 42.21 4.78 10.08
N LEU A 34 42.80 4.81 11.28
CA LEU A 34 42.10 4.52 12.52
C LEU A 34 41.06 5.60 12.86
N ASP A 35 41.42 6.88 12.73
CA ASP A 35 40.50 8.01 12.94
C ASP A 35 39.32 7.95 11.98
N GLU A 36 39.60 7.65 10.70
CA GLU A 36 38.56 7.45 9.70
C GLU A 36 37.66 6.28 10.10
N ALA A 37 38.22 5.11 10.42
CA ALA A 37 37.46 3.92 10.81
C ALA A 37 36.60 4.14 12.06
N VAL A 38 37.08 4.89 13.05
CA VAL A 38 36.33 5.24 14.26
C VAL A 38 35.14 6.14 13.91
N SER A 39 35.37 7.23 13.17
CA SER A 39 34.31 8.14 12.71
C SER A 39 33.24 7.38 11.92
N GLN A 40 33.71 6.54 11.01
CA GLN A 40 32.91 5.68 10.17
C GLN A 40 32.08 4.68 10.99
N SER A 41 32.65 4.04 12.01
CA SER A 41 31.94 3.11 12.90
C SER A 41 30.89 3.84 13.75
N ALA A 42 31.25 4.98 14.34
CA ALA A 42 30.33 5.79 15.12
C ALA A 42 29.09 6.20 14.31
N GLN A 43 29.29 6.74 13.09
CA GLN A 43 28.19 7.13 12.21
C GLN A 43 27.24 5.98 11.85
N PHE A 44 27.76 4.75 11.72
CA PHE A 44 26.94 3.57 11.47
C PHE A 44 26.07 3.26 12.68
N HIS A 45 26.66 3.18 13.87
CA HIS A 45 25.94 2.85 15.09
C HIS A 45 24.91 3.93 15.47
N ASP A 46 25.27 5.22 15.33
CA ASP A 46 24.38 6.35 15.61
C ASP A 46 23.14 6.40 14.71
N LYS A 47 23.27 5.97 13.45
CA LYS A 47 22.17 5.99 12.46
C LYS A 47 21.36 4.69 12.43
N MET A 48 21.87 3.61 13.00
CA MET A 48 21.23 2.30 12.96
C MET A 48 19.92 2.29 13.75
N ASP A 49 19.97 2.70 15.01
CA ASP A 49 18.82 2.60 15.91
C ASP A 49 17.64 3.47 15.44
N PRO A 50 17.84 4.76 15.09
CA PRO A 50 16.75 5.60 14.59
C PRO A 50 16.10 5.07 13.31
N LEU A 51 16.90 4.50 12.40
CA LEU A 51 16.35 3.94 11.17
C LEU A 51 15.58 2.65 11.45
N LEU A 52 16.11 1.76 12.31
CA LEU A 52 15.39 0.55 12.74
C LEU A 52 14.05 0.91 13.38
N GLU A 53 14.03 1.84 14.35
CA GLU A 53 12.80 2.29 15.01
C GLU A 53 11.78 2.83 14.00
N THR A 54 12.26 3.62 13.03
CA THR A 54 11.40 4.18 11.97
C THR A 54 10.79 3.08 11.09
N LEU A 55 11.59 2.10 10.66
CA LEU A 55 11.10 0.98 9.84
C LEU A 55 10.18 0.05 10.65
N GLU A 56 10.49 -0.21 11.92
CA GLU A 56 9.63 -1.01 12.79
C GLU A 56 8.27 -0.34 12.99
N ALA A 57 8.24 0.97 13.24
CA ALA A 57 6.99 1.72 13.32
C ALA A 57 6.19 1.65 12.01
N ALA A 58 6.86 1.76 10.85
CA ALA A 58 6.21 1.62 9.56
C ALA A 58 5.62 0.21 9.34
N VAL A 59 6.37 -0.85 9.65
CA VAL A 59 5.89 -2.24 9.58
C VAL A 59 4.69 -2.45 10.49
N GLN A 60 4.71 -1.95 11.72
CA GLN A 60 3.58 -2.13 12.64
C GLN A 60 2.29 -1.48 12.11
N ARG A 61 2.39 -0.29 11.53
CA ARG A 61 1.24 0.36 10.86
C ARG A 61 0.73 -0.48 9.69
N LEU A 62 1.62 -1.02 8.86
CA LEU A 62 1.26 -1.84 7.69
C LEU A 62 0.76 -3.25 8.07
N ARG A 63 1.07 -3.75 9.27
CA ARG A 63 0.52 -5.02 9.80
C ARG A 63 -0.92 -4.88 10.25
N GLN A 64 -1.32 -3.68 10.67
CA GLN A 64 -2.67 -3.38 11.14
C GLN A 64 -3.19 -2.13 10.42
N PRO A 65 -3.34 -2.18 9.08
CA PRO A 65 -3.85 -1.05 8.34
C PRO A 65 -5.32 -0.81 8.74
N PRO A 66 -5.81 0.44 8.63
CA PRO A 66 -7.20 0.73 8.89
C PRO A 66 -8.11 -0.09 7.95
N PRO A 67 -9.32 -0.46 8.41
CA PRO A 67 -10.28 -1.17 7.55
C PRO A 67 -10.57 -0.37 6.27
N VAL A 68 -10.76 -1.08 5.15
CA VAL A 68 -11.09 -0.41 3.87
C VAL A 68 -12.52 0.12 3.94
N ALA A 69 -12.72 1.39 3.58
CA ALA A 69 -14.04 2.00 3.53
C ALA A 69 -14.93 1.36 2.44
N ALA A 70 -16.25 1.56 2.51
CA ALA A 70 -17.16 1.15 1.43
C ALA A 70 -17.53 2.29 0.47
N GLU A 71 -17.33 3.54 0.88
CA GLU A 71 -17.60 4.73 0.05
C GLU A 71 -16.41 5.06 -0.86
N VAL A 72 -16.70 5.38 -2.13
CA VAL A 72 -15.68 5.65 -3.15
C VAL A 72 -14.74 6.79 -2.75
N GLU A 73 -15.27 7.90 -2.23
CA GLU A 73 -14.45 9.05 -1.83
C GLU A 73 -13.53 8.72 -0.66
N LYS A 74 -14.04 8.00 0.35
CA LYS A 74 -13.22 7.56 1.50
C LYS A 74 -12.12 6.59 1.08
N ILE A 75 -12.39 5.68 0.15
CA ILE A 75 -11.34 4.77 -0.38
C ILE A 75 -10.27 5.58 -1.13
N ARG A 76 -10.66 6.61 -1.90
CA ARG A 76 -9.70 7.52 -2.58
C ARG A 76 -8.83 8.28 -1.58
N GLU A 77 -9.41 8.76 -0.48
CA GLU A 77 -8.65 9.37 0.62
C GLU A 77 -7.65 8.39 1.24
N GLN A 78 -8.08 7.17 1.54
CA GLN A 78 -7.19 6.11 2.06
C GLN A 78 -6.05 5.79 1.09
N LEU A 79 -6.31 5.76 -0.22
CA LEU A 79 -5.31 5.54 -1.25
C LEU A 79 -4.31 6.70 -1.35
N ALA A 80 -4.79 7.95 -1.26
CA ALA A 80 -3.94 9.12 -1.26
C ALA A 80 -3.04 9.17 -0.02
N GLU A 81 -3.57 8.87 1.17
CA GLU A 81 -2.81 8.78 2.40
C GLU A 81 -1.74 7.67 2.31
N HIS A 82 -2.12 6.48 1.84
CA HIS A 82 -1.20 5.36 1.64
C HIS A 82 -0.03 5.71 0.71
N ARG A 83 -0.33 6.38 -0.42
CA ARG A 83 0.70 6.85 -1.35
C ARG A 83 1.61 7.92 -0.75
N ALA A 84 1.05 8.85 0.04
CA ALA A 84 1.85 9.83 0.76
C ALA A 84 2.81 9.16 1.75
N GLN A 85 2.36 8.14 2.48
CA GLN A 85 3.22 7.34 3.35
C GLN A 85 4.33 6.60 2.56
N GLY A 86 4.01 6.10 1.36
CA GLY A 86 5.00 5.53 0.43
C GLY A 86 6.09 6.54 0.04
N LEU A 87 5.72 7.78 -0.28
CA LEU A 87 6.69 8.84 -0.58
C LEU A 87 7.60 9.17 0.61
N GLU A 88 7.07 9.14 1.85
CA GLU A 88 7.90 9.32 3.05
C GLU A 88 8.88 8.15 3.25
N LEU A 89 8.48 6.91 2.92
CA LEU A 89 9.38 5.76 2.94
C LEU A 89 10.47 5.86 1.88
N ASP A 90 10.16 6.34 0.68
CA ASP A 90 11.15 6.54 -0.38
C ASP A 90 12.26 7.53 0.01
N LYS A 91 11.93 8.55 0.83
CA LYS A 91 12.94 9.47 1.39
C LYS A 91 13.94 8.78 2.31
N LEU A 92 13.60 7.62 2.88
CA LEU A 92 14.51 6.83 3.73
C LEU A 92 15.47 5.96 2.91
N LEU A 93 15.18 5.71 1.63
CA LEU A 93 15.97 4.82 0.78
C LEU A 93 17.46 5.21 0.72
N PRO A 94 17.85 6.49 0.54
CA PRO A 94 19.26 6.87 0.52
C PRO A 94 19.96 6.55 1.85
N SER A 95 19.30 6.81 2.98
CA SER A 95 19.82 6.51 4.32
C SER A 95 19.95 5.02 4.55
N PHE A 96 18.95 4.23 4.14
CA PHE A 96 18.98 2.77 4.19
C PHE A 96 20.12 2.18 3.36
N SER A 97 20.26 2.60 2.10
CA SER A 97 21.31 2.13 1.21
C SER A 97 22.71 2.51 1.70
N ALA A 98 22.89 3.76 2.16
CA ALA A 98 24.15 4.22 2.72
C ALA A 98 24.53 3.44 3.97
N LEU A 99 23.58 3.20 4.88
CA LEU A 99 23.82 2.44 6.11
C LEU A 99 24.14 0.97 5.81
N CYS A 100 23.46 0.36 4.84
CA CYS A 100 23.76 -0.99 4.37
C CYS A 100 25.18 -1.08 3.81
N ALA A 101 25.56 -0.21 2.88
CA ALA A 101 26.89 -0.19 2.29
C ALA A 101 27.97 0.01 3.36
N ARG A 102 27.71 0.90 4.32
CA ARG A 102 28.61 1.19 5.43
C ARG A 102 28.79 -0.01 6.37
N GLY A 103 27.72 -0.74 6.67
CA GLY A 103 27.80 -1.94 7.49
C GLY A 103 28.55 -3.09 6.81
N GLU A 104 28.35 -3.28 5.49
CA GLU A 104 29.11 -4.27 4.71
C GLU A 104 30.61 -3.93 4.67
N GLU A 105 30.95 -2.66 4.54
CA GLU A 105 32.34 -2.19 4.63
C GLU A 105 32.95 -2.50 6.01
N LEU A 106 32.23 -2.26 7.10
CA LEU A 106 32.69 -2.61 8.45
C LEU A 106 32.96 -4.11 8.60
N ILE A 107 32.06 -4.95 8.10
CA ILE A 107 32.21 -6.41 8.13
C ILE A 107 33.44 -6.83 7.32
N SER A 108 33.65 -6.23 6.14
CA SER A 108 34.79 -6.59 5.26
C SER A 108 36.17 -6.28 5.85
N ARG A 109 36.25 -5.30 6.75
CA ARG A 109 37.49 -4.89 7.43
C ARG A 109 37.78 -5.68 8.70
N ALA A 110 36.78 -6.38 9.23
CA ALA A 110 36.90 -7.12 10.47
C ALA A 110 37.74 -8.40 10.31
N ALA A 111 38.30 -8.88 11.41
CA ALA A 111 38.97 -10.17 11.43
C ALA A 111 37.95 -11.31 11.19
N HIS A 112 38.45 -12.46 10.77
CA HIS A 112 37.59 -13.65 10.66
C HIS A 112 37.00 -13.99 12.04
N ASP A 113 35.70 -14.30 12.07
CA ASP A 113 34.91 -14.60 13.28
C ASP A 113 34.87 -13.48 14.34
N ASP A 114 35.01 -12.22 13.94
CA ASP A 114 34.82 -11.08 14.84
C ASP A 114 33.35 -10.97 15.33
N PRO A 115 33.08 -11.08 16.65
CA PRO A 115 31.74 -10.94 17.20
C PRO A 115 31.08 -9.59 16.89
N ALA A 116 31.86 -8.50 16.76
CA ALA A 116 31.34 -7.20 16.41
C ALA A 116 30.84 -7.17 14.95
N ALA A 117 31.55 -7.82 14.03
CA ALA A 117 31.11 -7.96 12.65
C ALA A 117 29.84 -8.81 12.53
N GLN A 118 29.73 -9.88 13.31
CA GLN A 118 28.50 -10.68 13.40
C GLN A 118 27.31 -9.87 13.93
N ALA A 119 27.54 -9.01 14.93
CA ALA A 119 26.51 -8.10 15.43
C ALA A 119 26.06 -7.11 14.35
N VAL A 120 26.99 -6.46 13.64
CA VAL A 120 26.68 -5.57 12.51
C VAL A 120 25.88 -6.30 11.43
N HIS A 121 26.29 -7.51 11.06
CA HIS A 121 25.61 -8.33 10.06
C HIS A 121 24.17 -8.67 10.48
N SER A 122 23.93 -9.09 11.72
CA SER A 122 22.58 -9.39 12.20
C SER A 122 21.66 -8.17 12.18
N ARG A 123 22.18 -6.97 12.49
CA ARG A 123 21.41 -5.72 12.40
C ARG A 123 21.09 -5.35 10.96
N LEU A 124 22.03 -5.53 10.02
CA LEU A 124 21.76 -5.34 8.59
C LEU A 124 20.70 -6.30 8.06
N LEU A 125 20.76 -7.58 8.44
CA LEU A 125 19.72 -8.55 8.07
C LEU A 125 18.35 -8.13 8.58
N ARG A 126 18.27 -7.67 9.84
CA ARG A 126 17.02 -7.16 10.41
C ARG A 126 16.51 -5.94 9.64
N LEU A 127 17.38 -4.98 9.33
CA LEU A 127 17.04 -3.77 8.59
C LEU A 127 16.49 -4.11 7.19
N ARG A 128 17.17 -4.99 6.45
CA ARG A 128 16.74 -5.47 5.13
C ARG A 128 15.40 -6.20 5.19
N SER A 129 15.25 -7.11 6.15
CA SER A 129 13.99 -7.83 6.35
C SER A 129 12.81 -6.90 6.63
N LEU A 130 13.00 -5.87 7.44
CA LEU A 130 11.96 -4.86 7.68
C LEU A 130 11.63 -4.09 6.40
N TRP A 131 12.65 -3.66 5.66
CA TRP A 131 12.47 -2.92 4.41
C TRP A 131 11.68 -3.73 3.37
N ASP A 132 12.01 -5.01 3.20
CA ASP A 132 11.32 -5.91 2.29
C ASP A 132 9.87 -6.17 2.75
N GLU A 133 9.64 -6.37 4.05
CA GLU A 133 8.29 -6.53 4.60
C GLU A 133 7.43 -5.27 4.37
N ILE A 134 8.00 -4.07 4.54
CA ILE A 134 7.30 -2.80 4.26
C ILE A 134 6.86 -2.77 2.81
N ARG A 135 7.77 -3.07 1.87
CA ARG A 135 7.46 -3.03 0.43
C ARG A 135 6.34 -4.00 0.06
N GLN A 136 6.46 -5.26 0.50
CA GLN A 136 5.46 -6.27 0.23
C GLN A 136 4.09 -5.86 0.78
N ARG A 137 4.02 -5.44 2.06
CA ARG A 137 2.74 -5.06 2.67
C ARG A 137 2.16 -3.78 2.07
N ALA A 138 3.00 -2.83 1.68
CA ALA A 138 2.56 -1.60 1.04
C ALA A 138 1.93 -1.89 -0.33
N GLU A 139 2.53 -2.79 -1.11
CA GLU A 139 1.99 -3.26 -2.39
C GLU A 139 0.67 -4.03 -2.21
N GLU A 140 0.62 -4.99 -1.28
CA GLU A 140 -0.59 -5.74 -0.94
C GLU A 140 -1.73 -4.80 -0.52
N ARG A 141 -1.43 -3.78 0.29
CA ARG A 141 -2.41 -2.79 0.74
C ARG A 141 -2.89 -1.90 -0.41
N GLU A 142 -1.99 -1.44 -1.27
CA GLU A 142 -2.38 -0.62 -2.43
C GLU A 142 -3.23 -1.42 -3.41
N SER A 143 -2.87 -2.67 -3.72
CA SER A 143 -3.69 -3.56 -4.55
C SER A 143 -5.09 -3.71 -3.96
N LYS A 144 -5.18 -4.02 -2.65
CA LYS A 144 -6.47 -4.20 -1.98
C LYS A 144 -7.33 -2.94 -2.02
N LEU A 145 -6.74 -1.76 -1.86
CA LEU A 145 -7.48 -0.50 -1.95
C LEU A 145 -8.01 -0.24 -3.35
N ASN A 146 -7.21 -0.52 -4.39
CA ASN A 146 -7.66 -0.36 -5.78
C ASN A 146 -8.77 -1.37 -6.14
N ASP A 147 -8.61 -2.65 -5.76
CA ASP A 147 -9.62 -3.68 -6.02
C ASP A 147 -10.97 -3.31 -5.39
N VAL A 148 -10.95 -2.80 -4.14
CA VAL A 148 -12.17 -2.38 -3.44
C VAL A 148 -12.72 -1.07 -4.03
N LEU A 149 -11.86 -0.16 -4.48
CA LEU A 149 -12.29 1.06 -5.15
C LEU A 149 -13.07 0.77 -6.43
N ASP A 150 -12.56 -0.14 -7.25
CA ASP A 150 -13.22 -0.55 -8.51
C ASP A 150 -14.57 -1.22 -8.22
N LEU A 151 -14.59 -2.12 -7.24
CA LEU A 151 -15.81 -2.80 -6.81
C LEU A 151 -16.86 -1.84 -6.24
N ALA A 152 -16.45 -0.93 -5.35
CA ALA A 152 -17.33 0.08 -4.77
C ALA A 152 -17.85 1.03 -5.86
N SER A 153 -16.98 1.52 -6.74
CA SER A 153 -17.38 2.41 -7.84
C SER A 153 -18.44 1.78 -8.72
N LYS A 154 -18.26 0.50 -9.06
CA LYS A 154 -19.24 -0.25 -9.85
C LYS A 154 -20.55 -0.46 -9.09
N PHE A 155 -20.49 -0.92 -7.84
CA PHE A 155 -21.67 -1.14 -7.01
C PHE A 155 -22.53 0.12 -6.88
N TRP A 156 -21.91 1.26 -6.53
CA TRP A 156 -22.65 2.50 -6.32
C TRP A 156 -23.21 3.09 -7.63
N ALA A 157 -22.48 2.97 -8.74
CA ALA A 157 -22.97 3.40 -10.05
C ALA A 157 -24.16 2.54 -10.52
N ASP A 158 -24.02 1.21 -10.46
CA ASP A 158 -25.06 0.28 -10.91
C ASP A 158 -26.30 0.36 -10.01
N MET A 159 -26.12 0.51 -8.69
CA MET A 159 -27.23 0.74 -7.75
C MET A 159 -27.97 2.05 -8.05
N ALA A 160 -27.25 3.15 -8.31
CA ALA A 160 -27.88 4.42 -8.64
C ALA A 160 -28.67 4.35 -9.97
N ALA A 161 -28.12 3.67 -10.98
CA ALA A 161 -28.81 3.43 -12.24
C ALA A 161 -30.08 2.59 -12.04
N LEU A 162 -29.98 1.48 -11.32
CA LEU A 162 -31.11 0.61 -11.00
C LEU A 162 -32.24 1.35 -10.26
N LEU A 163 -31.90 2.17 -9.26
CA LEU A 163 -32.88 2.96 -8.52
C LEU A 163 -33.56 4.02 -9.40
N SER A 164 -32.83 4.62 -10.33
CA SER A 164 -33.41 5.56 -11.31
C SER A 164 -34.41 4.84 -12.21
N THR A 165 -34.01 3.73 -12.83
CA THR A 165 -34.89 2.98 -13.74
C THR A 165 -36.11 2.43 -13.01
N LEU A 166 -35.93 1.89 -11.79
CA LEU A 166 -37.06 1.43 -10.96
C LEU A 166 -38.07 2.55 -10.68
N ARG A 167 -37.60 3.78 -10.42
CA ARG A 167 -38.46 4.93 -10.20
C ARG A 167 -39.20 5.33 -11.48
N ASP A 168 -38.49 5.37 -12.62
CA ASP A 168 -39.08 5.71 -13.91
C ASP A 168 -40.15 4.68 -14.31
N SER A 169 -39.87 3.37 -14.18
CA SER A 169 -40.86 2.32 -14.41
C SER A 169 -42.04 2.41 -13.44
N GLN A 170 -41.82 2.78 -12.18
CA GLN A 170 -42.91 3.00 -11.23
C GLN A 170 -43.83 4.15 -11.61
N ASP A 171 -43.27 5.24 -12.12
CA ASP A 171 -44.06 6.39 -12.54
C ASP A 171 -44.86 6.05 -13.81
N ILE A 172 -44.26 5.35 -14.78
CA ILE A 172 -44.98 4.82 -15.95
C ILE A 172 -46.14 3.92 -15.53
N VAL A 173 -45.93 2.98 -14.59
CA VAL A 173 -46.99 2.08 -14.11
C VAL A 173 -48.11 2.84 -13.38
N LYS A 174 -47.83 3.97 -12.72
CA LYS A 174 -48.87 4.81 -12.09
C LYS A 174 -49.68 5.60 -13.11
N GLU A 175 -49.09 5.93 -14.25
CA GLU A 175 -49.72 6.68 -15.33
C GLU A 175 -50.60 5.81 -16.24
N LEU A 176 -50.56 4.47 -16.08
CA LEU A 176 -51.46 3.57 -16.80
C LEU A 176 -52.92 3.91 -16.46
N GLU A 177 -53.67 4.28 -17.50
CA GLU A 177 -55.10 4.57 -17.41
C GLU A 177 -55.92 3.30 -17.16
N ASP A 178 -57.15 3.49 -16.64
CA ASP A 178 -58.12 2.42 -16.52
C ASP A 178 -58.41 1.78 -17.90
N PRO A 179 -58.81 0.50 -17.95
CA PRO A 179 -59.13 -0.18 -19.21
C PRO A 179 -60.18 0.58 -20.01
N GLY A 180 -59.85 0.90 -21.27
CA GLY A 180 -60.80 1.52 -22.20
C GLY A 180 -61.98 0.59 -22.55
N VAL A 181 -63.01 1.13 -23.18
CA VAL A 181 -64.15 0.34 -23.71
C VAL A 181 -64.02 0.01 -25.20
N ASP A 182 -63.13 0.70 -25.93
CA ASP A 182 -62.85 0.46 -27.34
C ASP A 182 -61.85 -0.71 -27.48
N PRO A 183 -62.18 -1.78 -28.24
CA PRO A 183 -61.27 -2.90 -28.47
C PRO A 183 -59.89 -2.51 -29.01
N SER A 184 -59.80 -1.45 -29.83
CA SER A 184 -58.54 -0.97 -30.38
C SER A 184 -57.65 -0.29 -29.33
N LEU A 185 -58.26 0.48 -28.42
CA LEU A 185 -57.58 1.12 -27.30
C LEU A 185 -57.10 0.09 -26.28
N ILE A 186 -57.95 -0.90 -25.94
CA ILE A 186 -57.57 -2.02 -25.06
C ILE A 186 -56.34 -2.74 -25.62
N LYS A 187 -56.30 -2.98 -26.94
CA LYS A 187 -55.14 -3.64 -27.57
C LYS A 187 -53.86 -2.82 -27.42
N GLN A 188 -53.92 -1.50 -27.60
CA GLN A 188 -52.78 -0.61 -27.38
C GLN A 188 -52.33 -0.61 -25.90
N GLN A 189 -53.27 -0.59 -24.97
CA GLN A 189 -52.98 -0.67 -23.53
C GLN A 189 -52.29 -1.99 -23.16
N ILE A 190 -52.69 -3.12 -23.77
CA ILE A 190 -52.03 -4.43 -23.58
C ILE A 190 -50.61 -4.40 -24.11
N GLU A 191 -50.39 -3.91 -25.35
CA GLU A 191 -49.05 -3.83 -25.94
C GLU A 191 -48.11 -2.95 -25.09
N ALA A 192 -48.61 -1.84 -24.53
CA ALA A 192 -47.86 -0.98 -23.61
C ALA A 192 -47.54 -1.68 -22.27
N ALA A 193 -48.52 -2.38 -21.69
CA ALA A 193 -48.33 -3.13 -20.44
C ALA A 193 -47.34 -4.30 -20.63
N GLU A 194 -47.35 -4.97 -21.77
CA GLU A 194 -46.39 -6.03 -22.13
C GLU A 194 -44.96 -5.47 -22.28
N ALA A 195 -44.81 -4.28 -22.88
CA ALA A 195 -43.51 -3.62 -22.97
C ALA A 195 -42.94 -3.25 -21.59
N ILE A 196 -43.76 -2.67 -20.71
CA ILE A 196 -43.36 -2.33 -19.33
C ILE A 196 -43.01 -3.58 -18.54
N LYS A 197 -43.77 -4.66 -18.73
CA LYS A 197 -43.47 -5.95 -18.11
C LYS A 197 -42.11 -6.50 -18.55
N ALA A 198 -41.82 -6.48 -19.85
CA ALA A 198 -40.54 -6.93 -20.38
C ALA A 198 -39.37 -6.11 -19.81
N GLU A 199 -39.52 -4.78 -19.72
CA GLU A 199 -38.52 -3.90 -19.09
C GLU A 199 -38.33 -4.24 -17.60
N THR A 200 -39.43 -4.41 -16.86
CA THR A 200 -39.39 -4.73 -15.42
C THR A 200 -38.78 -6.11 -15.14
N ASP A 201 -38.99 -7.08 -16.04
CA ASP A 201 -38.36 -8.40 -15.94
C ASP A 201 -36.84 -8.31 -16.11
N GLY A 202 -36.34 -7.43 -17.00
CA GLY A 202 -34.90 -7.15 -17.14
C GLY A 202 -34.27 -6.57 -15.86
N LEU A 203 -34.99 -5.70 -15.15
CA LEU A 203 -34.52 -5.11 -13.88
C LEU A 203 -34.28 -6.15 -12.78
N ARG A 204 -34.89 -7.33 -12.86
CA ARG A 204 -34.64 -8.43 -11.91
C ARG A 204 -33.20 -8.94 -12.03
N GLU A 205 -32.70 -9.09 -13.25
CA GLU A 205 -31.34 -9.56 -13.50
C GLU A 205 -30.32 -8.53 -13.01
N GLU A 206 -30.58 -7.24 -13.27
CA GLU A 206 -29.76 -6.14 -12.78
C GLU A 206 -29.73 -6.09 -11.24
N LEU A 207 -30.88 -6.28 -10.57
CA LEU A 207 -30.96 -6.33 -9.11
C LEU A 207 -30.12 -7.47 -8.52
N GLU A 208 -30.17 -8.66 -9.12
CA GLU A 208 -29.37 -9.82 -8.69
C GLU A 208 -27.87 -9.58 -8.90
N PHE A 209 -27.51 -8.90 -9.98
CA PHE A 209 -26.13 -8.50 -10.25
C PHE A 209 -25.62 -7.48 -9.20
N VAL A 210 -26.37 -6.41 -8.94
CA VAL A 210 -26.05 -5.40 -7.92
C VAL A 210 -25.97 -6.04 -6.52
N ARG A 211 -26.83 -7.01 -6.20
CA ARG A 211 -26.77 -7.76 -4.94
C ARG A 211 -25.47 -8.55 -4.81
N THR A 212 -24.99 -9.14 -5.90
CA THR A 212 -23.71 -9.87 -5.93
C THR A 212 -22.54 -8.92 -5.68
N LEU A 213 -22.49 -7.78 -6.40
CA LEU A 213 -21.49 -6.74 -6.16
C LEU A 213 -21.51 -6.22 -4.72
N GLY A 214 -22.70 -6.04 -4.16
CA GLY A 214 -22.88 -5.63 -2.77
C GLY A 214 -22.35 -6.66 -1.76
N ALA A 215 -22.58 -7.95 -2.01
CA ALA A 215 -22.04 -9.03 -1.19
C ALA A 215 -20.51 -9.09 -1.25
N ASP A 216 -19.94 -8.92 -2.45
CA ASP A 216 -18.49 -8.86 -2.65
C ASP A 216 -17.89 -7.64 -1.94
N LEU A 217 -18.56 -6.48 -2.00
CA LEU A 217 -18.13 -5.26 -1.33
C LEU A 217 -18.16 -5.43 0.20
N ILE A 218 -19.22 -6.02 0.74
CA ILE A 218 -19.35 -6.36 2.17
C ILE A 218 -18.24 -7.32 2.60
N PHE A 219 -17.83 -8.26 1.75
CA PHE A 219 -16.72 -9.17 2.07
C PHE A 219 -15.36 -8.44 2.05
N ALA A 220 -15.20 -7.44 1.19
CA ALA A 220 -13.92 -6.77 0.96
C ALA A 220 -13.67 -5.55 1.85
N CYS A 221 -14.72 -4.90 2.37
CA CYS A 221 -14.63 -3.72 3.25
C CYS A 221 -14.52 -4.07 4.74
N GLY A 222 -14.28 -3.06 5.58
CA GLY A 222 -14.23 -3.18 7.03
C GLY A 222 -15.57 -3.55 7.67
N GLU A 223 -15.54 -4.24 8.82
CA GLU A 223 -16.75 -4.63 9.57
C GLU A 223 -17.69 -3.45 9.89
N THR A 224 -17.13 -2.26 10.12
CA THR A 224 -17.88 -1.03 10.42
C THR A 224 -18.68 -0.51 9.22
N GLU A 225 -18.27 -0.86 8.00
CA GLU A 225 -18.84 -0.36 6.75
C GLU A 225 -19.98 -1.26 6.24
N LYS A 226 -19.98 -2.53 6.62
CA LYS A 226 -20.95 -3.54 6.17
C LYS A 226 -22.42 -3.15 6.41
N PRO A 227 -22.81 -2.54 7.55
CA PRO A 227 -24.21 -2.20 7.81
C PRO A 227 -24.78 -1.21 6.80
N GLU A 228 -23.96 -0.26 6.33
CA GLU A 228 -24.40 0.77 5.40
C GLU A 228 -24.66 0.17 4.01
N VAL A 229 -23.72 -0.63 3.49
CA VAL A 229 -23.90 -1.34 2.21
C VAL A 229 -25.12 -2.26 2.25
N LYS A 230 -25.32 -3.00 3.36
CA LYS A 230 -26.50 -3.86 3.54
C LYS A 230 -27.80 -3.06 3.51
N LYS A 231 -27.84 -1.94 4.22
CA LYS A 231 -29.01 -1.07 4.26
C LYS A 231 -29.39 -0.57 2.85
N THR A 232 -28.42 -0.14 2.04
CA THR A 232 -28.68 0.30 0.66
C THR A 232 -29.26 -0.84 -0.20
N ILE A 233 -28.72 -2.06 -0.09
CA ILE A 233 -29.26 -3.23 -0.81
C ILE A 233 -30.69 -3.53 -0.35
N ASP A 234 -30.93 -3.50 0.96
CA ASP A 234 -32.24 -3.78 1.55
C ASP A 234 -33.29 -2.72 1.17
N GLU A 235 -32.88 -1.45 0.99
CA GLU A 235 -33.76 -0.37 0.54
C GLU A 235 -34.18 -0.50 -0.93
N ALA A 236 -33.42 -1.19 -1.79
CA ALA A 236 -33.80 -1.43 -3.18
C ALA A 236 -34.85 -2.56 -3.34
N LEU A 237 -34.94 -3.48 -2.38
CA LEU A 237 -35.81 -4.67 -2.45
C LEU A 237 -37.33 -4.39 -2.43
N PRO A 238 -37.87 -3.41 -1.66
CA PRO A 238 -39.30 -3.11 -1.62
C PRO A 238 -39.83 -2.51 -2.93
N PHE A 239 -39.00 -1.73 -3.64
CA PHE A 239 -39.41 -1.04 -4.86
C PHE A 239 -39.74 -2.03 -5.98
N SER A 240 -38.94 -3.10 -6.12
CA SER A 240 -39.20 -4.14 -7.12
C SER A 240 -40.48 -4.92 -6.84
N ARG A 241 -40.74 -5.29 -5.57
CA ARG A 241 -41.92 -6.08 -5.18
C ARG A 241 -43.25 -5.36 -5.47
N HIS A 242 -43.33 -4.07 -5.17
CA HIS A 242 -44.56 -3.30 -5.39
C HIS A 242 -44.87 -3.11 -6.88
N THR A 243 -43.86 -2.78 -7.70
CA THR A 243 -44.02 -2.63 -9.16
C THR A 243 -44.42 -3.95 -9.82
N LEU A 244 -43.73 -5.04 -9.47
CA LEU A 244 -44.04 -6.38 -9.99
C LEU A 244 -45.45 -6.85 -9.61
N SER A 245 -45.90 -6.56 -8.38
CA SER A 245 -47.25 -6.94 -7.93
C SER A 245 -48.35 -6.21 -8.71
N LYS A 246 -48.15 -4.94 -9.09
CA LYS A 246 -49.13 -4.18 -9.89
C LYS A 246 -49.20 -4.68 -11.34
N LEU A 247 -48.08 -5.06 -11.93
CA LEU A 247 -48.05 -5.62 -13.29
C LEU A 247 -48.73 -7.00 -13.36
N GLN A 248 -48.64 -7.80 -12.29
CA GLN A 248 -49.32 -9.09 -12.21
C GLN A 248 -50.86 -8.97 -12.11
N THR A 249 -51.39 -7.86 -11.58
CA THR A 249 -52.84 -7.63 -11.48
C THR A 249 -53.48 -7.10 -12.77
N LEU A 250 -52.68 -6.77 -13.78
CA LEU A 250 -53.17 -6.33 -15.11
C LEU A 250 -53.41 -7.50 -16.10
N GLN A 251 -53.19 -8.75 -15.67
CA GLN A 251 -53.49 -9.98 -16.43
C GLN A 251 -54.77 -10.64 -15.90
#